data_AF-A0A290ZEV1-F1
#
_entry.id   AF-A0A290ZEV1-F1
#
_cell.length_a   1.000
_cell.length_b   1.000
_cell.length_c   1.000
_cell.angle_alpha   90.00
_cell.angle_beta   90.00
_cell.angle_gamma   90.00
#
_symmetry.space_group_name_H-M   'P 1'
#
loop_
_entity.id
_entity.type
_entity.pdbx_description
1 polymer ?
#
loop_
_entity_poly.entity_id
_entity_poly.type
_entity_poly.pdbx_seq_one_letter_code
_entity_poly.pdbx_strand_id
1 'polypeptide(L)'
;MDKIRFAVLLYPHPTPAKGWLSDVICNEGPYSGQGARPYDQAVSAADGALDEMFAGLERQTVEVWTIHTSQQVASDLKLLSPTAMFRRLDALEGDGITVDRQKVRLR
;
A
#
# COMPACT_ATOMS: atom_id res chain seq x y z
N MET A 1 -8.53 3.14 20.67
CA MET A 1 -8.66 2.48 19.36
C MET A 1 -7.58 3.06 18.48
N ASP A 2 -6.67 2.22 18.00
CA ASP A 2 -5.72 2.65 16.98
C ASP A 2 -6.49 2.98 15.70
N LYS A 3 -6.08 4.04 15.00
CA LYS A 3 -6.68 4.37 13.70
C LYS A 3 -6.31 3.28 12.69
N ILE A 4 -7.29 2.80 11.93
CA ILE A 4 -7.04 1.89 10.80
C ILE A 4 -6.25 2.63 9.72
N ARG A 5 -5.19 2.00 9.24
CA ARG A 5 -4.28 2.52 8.22
C ARG A 5 -4.03 1.49 7.14
N PHE A 6 -3.96 1.98 5.92
CA PHE A 6 -3.65 1.20 4.74
C PHE A 6 -2.38 1.74 4.10
N ALA A 7 -1.50 0.84 3.67
CA ALA A 7 -0.35 1.16 2.84
C ALA A 7 -0.55 0.52 1.47
N VAL A 8 -0.46 1.33 0.42
CA VAL A 8 -0.44 0.89 -0.97
C VAL A 8 1.00 0.98 -1.45
N LEU A 9 1.66 -0.15 -1.69
CA LEU A 9 3.01 -0.18 -2.26
C LEU A 9 2.91 -0.31 -3.77
N LEU A 10 3.56 0.60 -4.50
CA LEU A 10 3.68 0.59 -5.96
C LEU A 10 5.15 0.54 -6.34
N TYR A 11 5.59 -0.54 -6.98
CA TYR A 11 7.00 -0.76 -7.33
C TYR A 11 7.15 -1.59 -8.60
N PRO A 12 8.26 -1.44 -9.34
CA PRO A 12 8.47 -2.18 -10.58
C PRO A 12 8.67 -3.68 -10.30
N HIS A 13 8.19 -4.50 -11.22
CA HIS A 13 8.49 -5.93 -11.23
C HIS A 13 10.00 -6.14 -11.56
N PRO A 14 10.69 -7.14 -10.95
CA PRO A 14 12.13 -7.39 -11.21
C PRO A 14 12.48 -7.56 -12.68
N THR A 15 11.55 -8.11 -13.45
CA THR A 15 11.57 -8.13 -14.92
C THR A 15 10.84 -6.91 -15.48
N PRO A 16 11.53 -5.92 -16.09
CA PRO A 16 10.92 -4.66 -16.53
C PRO A 16 9.77 -4.83 -17.52
N ALA A 17 9.84 -5.84 -18.39
CA ALA A 17 8.79 -6.14 -19.38
C ALA A 17 7.43 -6.52 -18.76
N LYS A 18 7.39 -6.87 -17.46
CA LYS A 18 6.14 -7.21 -16.76
C LYS A 18 5.46 -5.98 -16.10
N GLY A 19 6.11 -4.82 -16.10
CA GLY A 19 5.55 -3.58 -15.56
C GLY A 19 5.70 -3.45 -14.05
N TRP A 20 4.60 -3.17 -13.37
CA TRP A 20 4.50 -2.78 -11.96
C TRP A 20 3.69 -3.78 -11.15
N LEU A 21 4.06 -3.90 -9.88
CA LEU A 21 3.33 -4.62 -8.84
C LEU A 21 2.64 -3.62 -7.93
N SER A 22 1.52 -4.06 -7.35
CA SER A 22 0.81 -3.31 -6.33
C SER A 22 0.42 -4.19 -5.17
N ASP A 23 0.41 -3.62 -3.98
CA ASP A 23 0.14 -4.33 -2.75
C ASP A 23 -0.59 -3.44 -1.77
N VAL A 24 -1.61 -3.99 -1.12
CA VAL A 24 -2.40 -3.28 -0.11
C VAL A 24 -2.23 -3.98 1.23
N ILE A 25 -1.75 -3.25 2.23
CA ILE A 25 -1.47 -3.75 3.58
C ILE A 25 -2.29 -2.95 4.58
N CYS A 26 -3.12 -3.63 5.37
CA CYS A 26 -3.84 -3.03 6.50
C CYS A 26 -3.06 -3.26 7.80
N ASN A 27 -3.06 -2.28 8.71
CA ASN A 27 -2.43 -2.42 10.03
C ASN A 27 -3.14 -3.44 10.95
N GLU A 28 -4.41 -3.78 10.67
CA GLU A 28 -5.24 -4.67 11.49
C GLU A 28 -5.54 -6.04 10.84
N GLY A 29 -5.25 -6.25 9.55
CA GLY A 29 -5.81 -7.39 8.82
C GLY A 29 -5.27 -7.56 7.41
N PRO A 30 -5.82 -8.52 6.63
CA PRO A 30 -5.09 -9.24 5.59
C PRO A 30 -4.44 -8.33 4.55
N TYR A 31 -3.29 -8.77 4.04
CA TYR A 31 -2.61 -8.13 2.93
C TYR A 31 -3.12 -8.70 1.60
N SER A 32 -3.29 -7.85 0.61
CA SER A 32 -3.63 -8.22 -0.77
C SER A 32 -2.43 -7.95 -1.67
N GLY A 33 -1.91 -9.00 -2.29
CA GLY A 33 -0.84 -8.89 -3.28
C GLY A 33 -1.36 -9.04 -4.69
N GLN A 34 -1.04 -8.09 -5.56
CA GLN A 34 -1.54 -8.04 -6.93
C GLN A 34 -0.44 -8.37 -7.94
N GLY A 35 -0.74 -9.23 -8.92
CA GLY A 35 0.19 -9.62 -9.98
C GLY A 35 0.66 -8.45 -10.85
N ALA A 36 1.77 -8.65 -11.58
CA ALA A 36 2.41 -7.59 -12.36
C ALA A 36 1.58 -7.16 -13.57
N ARG A 37 1.54 -5.85 -13.85
CA ARG A 37 0.74 -5.23 -14.92
C ARG A 37 1.26 -3.82 -15.26
N PRO A 38 0.79 -3.16 -16.34
CA PRO A 38 1.11 -1.75 -16.59
C PRO A 38 0.77 -0.86 -15.38
N TYR A 39 1.50 0.24 -15.22
CA TYR A 39 1.41 1.11 -14.04
C TYR A 39 -0.03 1.52 -13.70
N ASP A 40 -0.79 2.06 -14.65
CA ASP A 40 -2.17 2.52 -14.41
C ASP A 40 -3.10 1.37 -13.96
N GLN A 41 -2.85 0.16 -14.47
CA GLN A 41 -3.60 -1.03 -14.06
C GLN A 41 -3.20 -1.48 -12.65
N ALA A 42 -1.94 -1.29 -12.24
CA ALA A 42 -1.46 -1.61 -10.90
C ALA A 42 -2.10 -0.68 -9.86
N VAL A 43 -2.22 0.60 -10.19
CA VAL A 43 -2.97 1.59 -9.40
C VAL A 43 -4.44 1.18 -9.30
N SER A 44 -5.12 0.98 -10.43
CA SER A 44 -6.54 0.59 -10.43
C SER A 44 -6.81 -0.71 -9.67
N ALA A 45 -5.87 -1.66 -9.67
CA ALA A 45 -6.01 -2.89 -8.90
C ALA A 45 -5.82 -2.70 -7.41
N ALA A 46 -4.93 -1.79 -6.99
CA ALA A 46 -4.79 -1.41 -5.60
C ALA A 46 -6.05 -0.70 -5.09
N ASP A 47 -6.62 0.18 -5.92
CA ASP A 47 -7.88 0.87 -5.61
C ASP A 47 -9.03 -0.14 -5.43
N GLY A 48 -9.16 -1.12 -6.34
CA GLY A 48 -10.15 -2.18 -6.20
C GLY A 48 -9.97 -3.02 -4.93
N ALA A 49 -8.72 -3.34 -4.57
CA ALA A 49 -8.42 -4.05 -3.33
C ALA A 49 -8.73 -3.20 -2.08
N LEU A 50 -8.46 -1.89 -2.12
CA LEU A 50 -8.86 -0.96 -1.05
C LEU A 50 -10.38 -0.92 -0.88
N ASP A 51 -11.14 -0.82 -1.98
CA ASP A 51 -12.60 -0.80 -1.96
C ASP A 51 -13.18 -2.09 -1.34
N GLU A 52 -12.64 -3.25 -1.70
CA GLU A 52 -13.01 -4.53 -1.10
C GLU A 52 -12.72 -4.57 0.41
N MET A 53 -11.56 -4.05 0.84
CA MET A 53 -11.21 -3.99 2.27
C MET A 53 -12.08 -2.98 3.04
N PHE A 54 -12.39 -1.83 2.43
CA PHE A 54 -13.27 -0.82 3.02
C PHE A 54 -14.70 -1.33 3.22
N ALA A 55 -15.21 -2.17 2.31
CA ALA A 55 -16.54 -2.76 2.42
C ALA A 55 -16.72 -3.61 3.70
N GLY A 56 -15.62 -4.13 4.27
CA GLY A 56 -15.62 -4.90 5.52
C GLY A 56 -15.56 -4.06 6.79
N LEU A 57 -15.43 -2.72 6.69
CA LEU A 57 -15.24 -1.83 7.83
C LEU A 57 -16.50 -1.05 8.19
N GLU A 58 -16.67 -0.78 9.49
CA GLU A 58 -17.68 0.17 9.96
C GLU A 58 -17.35 1.61 9.52
N ARG A 59 -18.38 2.47 9.53
CA ARG A 59 -18.27 3.91 9.20
C ARG A 59 -17.23 4.60 10.09
N GLN A 60 -16.11 4.96 9.48
CA GLN A 60 -15.01 5.64 10.16
C GLN A 60 -14.13 6.42 9.18
N THR A 61 -13.13 7.12 9.71
CA THR A 61 -12.07 7.73 8.88
C THR A 61 -10.82 6.87 8.97
N VAL A 62 -10.28 6.49 7.83
CA VAL A 62 -9.04 5.70 7.70
C VAL A 62 -7.96 6.54 7.04
N GLU A 63 -6.70 6.15 7.24
CA GLU A 63 -5.56 6.76 6.53
C GLU A 63 -5.07 5.80 5.45
N VAL A 64 -4.86 6.31 4.24
CA VAL A 64 -4.32 5.56 3.10
C VAL A 64 -3.01 6.21 2.69
N TRP A 65 -1.94 5.42 2.69
CA TRP A 65 -0.60 5.87 2.36
C TRP A 65 -0.18 5.20 1.06
N THR A 66 -0.05 5.96 -0.02
CA THR A 66 0.38 5.47 -1.33
C THR A 66 1.88 5.70 -1.48
N ILE A 67 2.62 4.61 -1.66
CA ILE A 67 4.08 4.60 -1.61
C ILE A 67 4.63 4.13 -2.94
N HIS A 68 5.29 5.03 -3.68
CA HIS A 68 6.10 4.65 -4.83
C HIS A 68 7.51 4.36 -4.38
N THR A 69 8.00 3.18 -4.71
CA THR A 69 9.30 2.73 -4.23
C THR A 69 9.94 1.70 -5.15
N SER A 70 11.14 1.24 -4.78
CA SER A 70 11.84 0.16 -5.48
C SER A 70 11.34 -1.22 -5.02
N GLN A 71 11.58 -2.25 -5.83
CA GLN A 71 11.24 -3.62 -5.48
C GLN A 71 11.97 -4.11 -4.21
N GLN A 72 13.21 -3.66 -3.99
CA GLN A 72 13.97 -4.00 -2.79
C GLN A 72 13.29 -3.44 -1.55
N VAL A 73 12.97 -2.15 -1.53
CA VAL A 73 12.32 -1.49 -0.39
C VAL A 73 10.94 -2.07 -0.13
N ALA A 74 10.14 -2.34 -1.17
CA ALA A 74 8.84 -2.98 -1.01
C ALA A 74 8.97 -4.38 -0.39
N SER A 75 9.97 -5.16 -0.81
CA SER A 75 10.23 -6.49 -0.24
C SER A 75 10.63 -6.40 1.23
N ASP A 76 11.52 -5.47 1.58
CA ASP A 76 11.96 -5.25 2.96
C ASP A 76 10.81 -4.82 3.88
N LEU A 77 9.94 -3.93 3.42
CA LEU A 77 8.76 -3.49 4.16
C LEU A 77 7.79 -4.63 4.47
N LYS A 78 7.60 -5.56 3.53
CA LYS A 78 6.70 -6.71 3.69
C LYS A 78 7.21 -7.76 4.68
N LEU A 79 8.51 -7.77 4.99
CA LEU A 79 9.08 -8.66 6.00
C LEU A 79 8.82 -8.17 7.43
N LEU A 80 8.40 -6.91 7.60
CA LEU A 80 8.11 -6.33 8.89
C LEU A 80 6.69 -6.70 9.36
N SER A 81 6.48 -6.72 10.68
CA SER A 81 5.10 -6.70 11.20
C SER A 81 4.41 -5.40 10.77
N PRO A 82 3.07 -5.38 10.60
CA PRO A 82 2.36 -4.17 10.16
C PRO A 82 2.70 -2.94 11.01
N THR A 83 2.78 -3.09 12.33
CA THR A 83 3.20 -2.00 13.24
C THR A 83 4.60 -1.47 12.93
N ALA A 84 5.58 -2.36 12.71
CA ALA A 84 6.95 -1.97 12.39
C ALA A 84 7.05 -1.36 10.98
N MET A 85 6.28 -1.87 10.02
CA MET A 85 6.17 -1.34 8.67
C MET A 85 5.66 0.11 8.68
N PHE A 86 4.52 0.39 9.33
CA PHE A 86 3.98 1.76 9.37
C PHE A 86 4.92 2.74 10.08
N ARG A 87 5.60 2.33 11.16
CA ARG A 87 6.65 3.15 11.79
C ARG A 87 7.80 3.44 10.83
N ARG A 88 8.16 2.48 9.97
CA ARG A 88 9.22 2.68 8.97
C ARG A 88 8.75 3.60 7.85
N LEU A 89 7.52 3.45 7.38
CA LEU A 89 6.90 4.30 6.35
C LEU A 89 6.82 5.77 6.78
N ASP A 90 6.60 6.05 8.06
CA ASP A 90 6.65 7.42 8.60
C ASP A 90 7.99 8.12 8.34
N ALA A 91 9.08 7.35 8.20
CA ALA A 91 10.44 7.85 8.06
C ALA A 91 11.03 7.67 6.64
N LEU A 92 10.24 7.24 5.65
CA LEU A 92 10.74 6.79 4.33
C LEU A 92 10.70 7.83 3.20
N GLU A 93 10.25 9.05 3.45
CA GLU A 93 10.18 10.08 2.41
C GLU A 93 11.58 10.62 2.05
N GLY A 94 12.01 10.41 0.80
CA GLY A 94 13.37 10.74 0.31
C GLY A 94 13.94 9.70 -0.66
N ASP A 95 15.09 9.97 -1.28
CA ASP A 95 15.88 9.04 -2.10
C ASP A 95 15.08 8.12 -3.06
N GLY A 96 14.19 8.71 -3.86
CA GLY A 96 13.41 7.97 -4.87
C GLY A 96 12.19 7.24 -4.31
N ILE A 97 11.81 7.51 -3.06
CA ILE A 97 10.58 7.06 -2.42
C ILE A 97 9.65 8.24 -2.22
N THR A 98 8.41 8.12 -2.69
CA THR A 98 7.36 9.11 -2.43
C THR A 98 6.26 8.48 -1.58
N VAL A 99 5.78 9.20 -0.58
CA VAL A 99 4.69 8.77 0.30
C VAL A 99 3.57 9.81 0.24
N ASP A 100 2.49 9.51 -0.47
CA ASP A 100 1.28 10.32 -0.47
C ASP A 100 0.32 9.83 0.64
N ARG A 101 -0.13 10.74 1.51
CA ARG A 101 -0.94 10.39 2.69
C ARG A 101 -2.30 11.05 2.58
N GLN A 102 -3.35 10.24 2.59
CA GLN A 102 -4.72 10.69 2.44
C GLN A 102 -5.60 10.19 3.59
N LYS A 103 -6.57 11.02 4.00
CA LYS A 103 -7.62 10.63 4.95
C LYS A 103 -8.90 10.38 4.19
N VAL A 104 -9.42 9.15 4.29
CA VAL A 104 -10.62 8.72 3.58
C VAL A 104 -11.73 8.49 4.59
N ARG A 105 -12.89 9.11 4.36
CA ARG A 105 -14.09 8.91 5.18
C ARG A 105 -14.97 7.86 4.54
N LEU A 106 -15.11 6.71 5.19
CA LEU A 106 -16.00 5.62 4.78
C LEU A 106 -17.47 6.02 5.07
N ARG A 107 -18.37 5.71 4.14
CA ARG A 107 -19.80 6.09 4.17
C ARG A 107 -20.72 4.94 4.52
#